data_AF-A0A438ETP3-F1
#
_entry.id   AF-A0A438ETP3-F1
#
_cell.length_a   1.000
_cell.length_b   1.000
_cell.length_c   1.000
_cell.angle_alpha   90.00
_cell.angle_beta   90.00
_cell.angle_gamma   90.00
#
_symmetry.space_group_name_H-M   'P 1'
#
loop_
_entity.id
_entity.type
_entity.pdbx_description
1 polymer ?
#
loop_
_entity_poly.entity_id
_entity_poly.type
_entity_poly.pdbx_seq_one_letter_code
_entity_poly.pdbx_strand_id
1 'polypeptide(L)'
;MPFQGVGHQKGYDQFNRVLMGLLQRVLDTNKRVQEAACSAFATLEEEAAEELTPHVAIILQHLLCAFGRYQKRNLRILYDAIGTLADAVGGELNQSRYLDILMPPLIAKWQLVSNSDKDLFPLLECFTSIAQVCCTFC
;
A
#
# COMPACT_ATOMS: atom_id res chain seq x y z
N MET A 1 -0.79 35.28 -22.09
CA MET A 1 0.52 34.61 -22.06
C MET A 1 0.42 33.45 -21.07
N PRO A 2 0.44 32.17 -21.45
CA PRO A 2 0.47 31.09 -20.46
C PRO A 2 1.92 30.85 -20.03
N PHE A 3 2.18 31.05 -18.74
CA PHE A 3 3.44 30.70 -18.09
C PHE A 3 3.51 29.17 -17.88
N GLN A 4 4.48 28.55 -18.54
CA GLN A 4 5.33 27.45 -18.05
C GLN A 4 4.67 26.15 -17.54
N GLY A 5 4.42 25.21 -18.46
CA GLY A 5 4.06 23.81 -18.18
C GLY A 5 5.22 22.81 -18.13
N VAL A 6 6.48 23.26 -18.08
CA VAL A 6 7.66 22.37 -18.22
C VAL A 6 8.20 21.84 -16.88
N GLY A 7 7.88 22.50 -15.76
CA GLY A 7 8.34 22.11 -14.42
C GLY A 7 7.62 20.90 -13.84
N HIS A 8 6.31 20.77 -14.10
CA HIS A 8 5.49 19.68 -13.56
C HIS A 8 5.82 18.32 -14.18
N GLN A 9 6.02 18.26 -15.50
CA GLN A 9 6.24 16.98 -16.21
C GLN A 9 7.50 16.24 -15.72
N LYS A 10 8.61 16.95 -15.54
CA LYS A 10 9.86 16.35 -15.05
C LYS A 10 9.73 15.83 -13.60
N GLY A 11 8.96 16.53 -12.77
CA GLY A 11 8.67 16.12 -11.39
C GLY A 11 7.85 14.83 -11.35
N TYR A 12 6.76 14.75 -12.13
CA TYR A 12 5.96 13.55 -12.26
C TYR A 12 6.76 12.36 -12.83
N ASP A 13 7.59 12.59 -13.84
CA ASP A 13 8.46 11.54 -14.38
C ASP A 13 9.44 11.02 -13.33
N GLN A 14 9.97 11.89 -12.47
CA GLN A 14 10.87 11.50 -11.39
C GLN A 14 10.13 10.75 -10.28
N PHE A 15 8.95 11.21 -9.88
CA PHE A 15 8.07 10.51 -8.94
C PHE A 15 7.76 9.10 -9.43
N ASN A 16 7.32 8.96 -10.68
CA ASN A 16 7.01 7.67 -11.28
C ASN A 16 8.21 6.71 -11.25
N ARG A 17 9.42 7.21 -11.50
CA ARG A 17 10.65 6.41 -11.42
C ARG A 17 10.94 5.94 -9.99
N VAL A 18 10.76 6.82 -9.00
CA VAL A 18 10.97 6.49 -7.58
C VAL A 18 9.93 5.47 -7.12
N LEU A 19 8.64 5.73 -7.38
CA LEU A 19 7.55 4.83 -7.05
C LEU A 19 7.77 3.44 -7.63
N MET A 20 8.01 3.34 -8.95
CA MET A 20 8.25 2.06 -9.60
C MET A 20 9.52 1.36 -9.10
N GLY A 21 10.57 2.13 -8.80
CA GLY A 21 11.80 1.60 -8.21
C GLY A 21 11.57 0.98 -6.83
N LEU A 22 10.78 1.64 -5.97
CA LEU A 22 10.41 1.13 -4.64
C LEU A 22 9.53 -0.11 -4.75
N LEU A 23 8.47 -0.07 -5.57
CA LEU A 23 7.56 -1.21 -5.76
C LEU A 23 8.31 -2.47 -6.25
N GLN A 24 9.31 -2.32 -7.12
CA GLN A 24 10.15 -3.44 -7.51
C GLN A 24 10.99 -4.02 -6.35
N ARG A 25 11.44 -3.18 -5.42
CA ARG A 25 12.24 -3.61 -4.25
C ARG A 25 11.37 -4.18 -3.13
N VAL A 26 10.09 -3.82 -3.04
CA VAL A 26 9.11 -4.51 -2.19
C VAL A 26 9.03 -6.00 -2.53
N LEU A 27 9.25 -6.37 -3.79
CA LEU A 27 9.26 -7.78 -4.25
C LEU A 27 10.63 -8.46 -4.16
N ASP A 28 11.63 -7.85 -3.52
CA ASP A 28 12.97 -8.41 -3.41
C ASP A 28 12.97 -9.74 -2.62
N THR A 29 14.02 -10.53 -2.79
CA THR A 29 14.20 -11.79 -2.04
C THR A 29 14.89 -11.56 -0.69
N ASN A 30 15.63 -10.46 -0.55
CA ASN A 30 16.33 -10.12 0.67
C ASN A 30 15.39 -9.42 1.66
N LYS A 31 15.20 -10.02 2.83
CA LYS A 31 14.32 -9.50 3.90
C LYS A 31 14.67 -8.08 4.35
N ARG A 32 15.94 -7.69 4.30
CA ARG A 32 16.36 -6.32 4.66
C ARG A 32 16.01 -5.31 3.58
N VAL A 33 16.07 -5.72 2.31
CA VAL A 33 15.66 -4.88 1.17
C VAL A 33 14.15 -4.71 1.17
N GLN A 34 13.40 -5.79 1.40
CA GLN A 34 11.95 -5.77 1.59
C GLN A 34 11.52 -4.77 2.67
N GLU A 35 12.12 -4.86 3.86
CA GLU A 35 11.86 -3.95 4.98
C GLU A 35 12.16 -2.51 4.60
N ALA A 36 13.37 -2.23 4.09
CA ALA A 36 13.76 -0.88 3.70
C ALA A 36 12.88 -0.29 2.60
N ALA A 37 12.51 -1.09 1.60
CA ALA A 37 11.65 -0.66 0.50
C ALA A 37 10.22 -0.39 0.95
N CYS A 38 9.66 -1.26 1.81
CA CYS A 38 8.30 -1.10 2.32
C CYS A 38 8.19 0.12 3.24
N SER A 39 9.16 0.34 4.13
CA SER A 39 9.18 1.54 4.98
C SER A 39 9.39 2.82 4.18
N ALA A 40 10.29 2.82 3.18
CA ALA A 40 10.47 3.98 2.31
C ALA A 40 9.23 4.25 1.45
N PHE A 41 8.48 3.21 1.08
CA PHE A 41 7.23 3.34 0.37
C PHE A 41 6.13 3.93 1.27
N ALA A 42 6.00 3.49 2.53
CA ALA A 42 5.06 4.08 3.49
C ALA A 42 5.31 5.60 3.69
N THR A 43 6.58 6.01 3.78
CA THR A 43 6.91 7.46 3.81
C THR A 43 6.51 8.18 2.53
N LEU A 44 6.59 7.53 1.36
CA LEU A 44 6.12 8.13 0.11
C LEU A 44 4.59 8.30 0.11
N GLU A 45 3.85 7.36 0.73
CA GLU A 45 2.40 7.40 0.83
C GLU A 45 1.88 8.57 1.66
N GLU A 46 2.55 8.86 2.78
CA GLU A 46 2.20 9.98 3.65
C GLU A 46 2.38 11.34 2.97
N GLU A 47 3.35 11.47 2.06
CA GLU A 47 3.74 12.75 1.46
C GLU A 47 3.11 13.01 0.07
N ALA A 48 2.71 11.97 -0.65
CA ALA A 48 2.29 12.06 -2.07
C ALA A 48 0.83 11.63 -2.31
N ALA A 49 -0.01 11.69 -1.28
CA ALA A 49 -1.38 11.17 -1.24
C ALA A 49 -2.17 11.26 -2.57
N GLU A 50 -2.40 12.48 -3.10
CA GLU A 50 -3.18 12.67 -4.33
C GLU A 50 -2.47 12.10 -5.57
N GLU A 51 -1.14 12.20 -5.62
CA GLU A 51 -0.31 11.70 -6.71
C GLU A 51 -0.26 10.18 -6.80
N LEU A 52 -0.67 9.45 -5.75
CA LEU A 52 -0.77 7.99 -5.77
C LEU A 52 -2.06 7.46 -6.40
N THR A 53 -3.11 8.27 -6.46
CA THR A 53 -4.42 7.91 -7.01
C THR A 53 -4.34 7.23 -8.39
N PRO A 54 -3.55 7.74 -9.37
CA PRO A 54 -3.40 7.10 -10.68
C PRO A 54 -2.68 5.73 -10.65
N HIS A 55 -2.04 5.39 -9.53
CA HIS A 55 -1.16 4.22 -9.38
C HIS A 55 -1.70 3.17 -8.41
N VAL A 56 -2.87 3.39 -7.77
CA VAL A 56 -3.46 2.46 -6.78
C VAL A 56 -3.49 1.01 -7.29
N ALA A 57 -3.91 0.81 -8.54
CA ALA A 57 -3.96 -0.53 -9.14
C ALA A 57 -2.60 -1.24 -9.13
N ILE A 58 -1.53 -0.55 -9.54
CA ILE A 58 -0.19 -1.16 -9.65
C ILE A 58 0.45 -1.32 -8.27
N ILE A 59 0.19 -0.40 -7.34
CA ILE A 59 0.63 -0.48 -5.95
C ILE A 59 0.03 -1.72 -5.30
N LEU A 60 -1.30 -1.88 -5.33
CA LEU A 60 -1.99 -3.02 -4.72
C LEU A 60 -1.50 -4.36 -5.27
N GLN A 61 -1.25 -4.45 -6.58
CA GLN A 61 -0.68 -5.66 -7.18
C GLN A 61 0.69 -6.03 -6.58
N HIS A 62 1.57 -5.05 -6.38
CA HIS A 62 2.88 -5.28 -5.78
C HIS A 62 2.78 -5.62 -4.30
N LEU A 63 1.99 -4.88 -3.52
CA LEU A 63 1.81 -5.15 -2.09
C LEU A 63 1.24 -6.55 -1.86
N LEU A 64 0.23 -6.97 -2.63
CA LEU A 64 -0.36 -8.30 -2.48
C LEU A 64 0.50 -9.43 -3.02
N CYS A 65 1.35 -9.16 -4.03
CA CYS A 65 2.40 -10.11 -4.41
C CYS A 65 3.43 -10.30 -3.29
N ALA A 66 3.82 -9.22 -2.60
CA ALA A 66 4.68 -9.28 -1.41
C ALA A 66 3.98 -10.02 -0.25
N PHE A 67 2.67 -9.82 -0.06
CA PHE A 67 1.89 -10.45 1.00
C PHE A 67 2.01 -11.98 1.00
N GLY A 68 1.98 -12.60 -0.18
CA GLY A 68 2.16 -14.05 -0.31
C GLY A 68 3.59 -14.56 -0.03
N ARG A 69 4.57 -13.66 0.08
CA ARG A 69 6.01 -13.98 0.19
C ARG A 69 6.64 -13.55 1.51
N TYR A 70 6.08 -12.54 2.15
CA TYR A 70 6.64 -11.93 3.35
C TYR A 70 6.52 -12.85 4.57
N GLN A 71 7.55 -12.81 5.41
CA GLN A 71 7.57 -13.52 6.69
C GLN A 71 7.14 -12.61 7.82
N LYS A 72 6.84 -13.21 8.98
CA LYS A 72 6.28 -12.59 10.21
C LYS A 72 6.64 -11.10 10.41
N ARG A 73 7.93 -10.78 10.52
CA ARG A 73 8.42 -9.40 10.73
C ARG A 73 8.04 -8.44 9.61
N ASN A 74 8.33 -8.80 8.35
CA ASN A 74 8.10 -7.90 7.22
C ASN A 74 6.61 -7.82 6.88
N LEU A 75 5.85 -8.88 7.17
CA LEU A 75 4.40 -8.89 6.96
C LEU A 75 3.70 -7.82 7.80
N ARG A 76 4.18 -7.56 9.03
CA ARG A 76 3.70 -6.43 9.84
C ARG A 76 3.87 -5.09 9.14
N ILE A 77 5.05 -4.85 8.56
CA ILE A 77 5.36 -3.59 7.85
C ILE A 77 4.50 -3.47 6.59
N LEU A 78 4.20 -4.59 5.94
CA LEU A 78 3.32 -4.60 4.79
C LEU A 78 1.87 -4.26 5.15
N TYR A 79 1.35 -4.74 6.29
CA TYR A 79 0.03 -4.35 6.77
C TYR A 79 -0.06 -2.85 7.06
N ASP A 80 1.00 -2.30 7.67
CA ASP A 80 1.14 -0.87 7.94
C ASP A 80 1.08 -0.07 6.63
N ALA A 81 1.90 -0.43 5.63
CA ALA A 81 1.87 0.20 4.32
C ALA A 81 0.51 0.10 3.62
N ILE A 82 -0.20 -1.03 3.71
CA ILE A 82 -1.57 -1.13 3.16
C ILE A 82 -2.54 -0.18 3.88
N GLY A 83 -2.40 -0.05 5.21
CA GLY A 83 -3.18 0.90 6.00
C GLY A 83 -2.90 2.35 5.62
N THR A 84 -1.61 2.71 5.53
CA THR A 84 -1.17 4.04 5.09
C THR A 84 -1.65 4.35 3.67
N LEU A 85 -1.60 3.38 2.75
CA LEU A 85 -2.18 3.55 1.41
C LEU A 85 -3.66 3.91 1.48
N ALA A 86 -4.42 3.20 2.31
CA ALA A 86 -5.85 3.44 2.47
C ALA A 86 -6.09 4.88 2.95
N ASP A 87 -5.37 5.30 3.99
CA ASP A 87 -5.47 6.66 4.53
C ASP A 87 -5.06 7.73 3.50
N ALA A 88 -4.03 7.45 2.68
CA ALA A 88 -3.52 8.37 1.66
C ALA A 88 -4.48 8.55 0.47
N VAL A 89 -5.06 7.46 -0.06
CA VAL A 89 -5.90 7.53 -1.27
C VAL A 89 -7.40 7.66 -0.96
N GLY A 90 -7.78 7.44 0.30
CA GLY A 90 -9.12 7.64 0.82
C GLY A 90 -10.20 6.93 0.01
N GLY A 91 -11.22 7.68 -0.40
CA GLY A 91 -12.38 7.16 -1.14
C GLY A 91 -12.06 6.48 -2.48
N GLU A 92 -10.89 6.73 -3.08
CA GLU A 92 -10.46 6.01 -4.29
C GLU A 92 -10.38 4.50 -4.02
N LEU A 93 -9.93 4.08 -2.83
CA LEU A 93 -9.80 2.67 -2.47
C LEU A 93 -11.17 1.96 -2.40
N ASN A 94 -12.26 2.70 -2.13
CA ASN A 94 -13.61 2.14 -1.99
C ASN A 94 -14.22 1.65 -3.32
N GLN A 95 -13.52 1.79 -4.44
CA GLN A 95 -13.98 1.23 -5.70
C GLN A 95 -13.89 -0.30 -5.68
N SER A 96 -14.97 -0.98 -6.10
CA SER A 96 -15.06 -2.45 -6.14
C SER A 96 -13.83 -3.10 -6.74
N ARG A 97 -13.32 -2.56 -7.86
CA ARG A 97 -12.14 -3.09 -8.55
C ARG A 97 -10.89 -3.24 -7.67
N TYR A 98 -10.74 -2.41 -6.63
CA TYR A 98 -9.60 -2.48 -5.71
C TYR A 98 -9.92 -3.36 -4.51
N LEU A 99 -11.13 -3.26 -3.95
CA LEU A 99 -11.57 -4.11 -2.84
C LEU A 99 -11.63 -5.60 -3.23
N ASP A 100 -12.04 -5.89 -4.46
CA ASP A 100 -12.08 -7.25 -5.03
C ASP A 100 -10.67 -7.87 -5.15
N ILE A 101 -9.63 -7.03 -5.21
CA ILE A 101 -8.23 -7.44 -5.22
C ILE A 101 -7.70 -7.56 -3.78
N LEU A 102 -7.98 -6.57 -2.95
CA LEU A 102 -7.40 -6.39 -1.61
C LEU A 102 -8.02 -7.29 -0.54
N MET A 103 -9.35 -7.37 -0.48
CA MET A 103 -10.04 -8.01 0.64
C MET A 103 -9.92 -9.53 0.68
N PRO A 104 -10.04 -10.27 -0.44
CA PRO A 104 -9.95 -11.73 -0.39
C PRO A 104 -8.68 -12.29 0.28
N PRO A 105 -7.44 -11.84 -0.06
CA PRO A 105 -6.24 -12.36 0.59
C PRO A 105 -6.15 -12.01 2.08
N LEU A 106 -6.60 -10.81 2.48
CA LEU A 106 -6.61 -10.41 3.89
C LEU A 106 -7.62 -11.22 4.71
N ILE A 107 -8.82 -11.45 4.18
CA ILE A 107 -9.86 -12.28 4.83
C ILE A 107 -9.39 -13.74 4.94
N ALA A 108 -8.80 -14.29 3.89
CA ALA A 108 -8.25 -15.64 3.92
C ALA A 108 -7.18 -15.78 5.01
N LYS A 109 -6.34 -14.75 5.18
CA LYS A 109 -5.33 -14.72 6.24
C LYS A 109 -5.96 -14.61 7.62
N TRP A 110 -6.94 -13.74 7.81
CA TRP A 110 -7.71 -13.60 9.05
C TRP A 110 -8.26 -14.95 9.54
N GLN A 111 -8.87 -15.72 8.63
CA GLN A 111 -9.45 -17.03 8.95
C GLN A 111 -8.40 -18.08 9.38
N LEU A 112 -7.14 -17.89 9.02
CA LEU A 112 -6.04 -18.82 9.34
C LEU A 112 -5.27 -18.43 10.60
N VAL A 113 -5.29 -17.16 11.00
CA VAL A 113 -4.54 -16.69 12.17
C VAL A 113 -5.31 -17.05 13.44
N SER A 114 -4.60 -17.59 14.43
CA SER A 114 -5.20 -17.92 15.73
C SER A 114 -5.49 -16.64 16.53
N ASN A 115 -6.60 -16.64 17.27
CA ASN A 115 -6.95 -15.54 18.19
C ASN A 115 -5.91 -15.28 19.29
N SER A 116 -5.00 -16.22 19.55
CA SER A 116 -3.90 -16.07 20.52
C SER A 116 -2.59 -15.58 19.88
N ASP A 117 -2.53 -15.42 18.55
CA ASP A 117 -1.33 -14.89 17.88
C ASP A 117 -1.29 -13.36 17.98
N LYS A 118 -0.14 -12.84 18.40
CA LYS A 118 0.11 -11.39 18.49
C LYS A 118 0.15 -10.72 17.10
N ASP A 119 0.33 -11.50 16.06
CA ASP A 119 0.26 -11.01 14.67
C ASP A 119 -1.13 -10.68 14.18
N LEU A 120 -2.16 -11.00 14.98
CA LEU A 120 -3.52 -10.60 14.68
C LEU A 120 -3.70 -9.08 14.74
N PHE A 121 -2.99 -8.39 15.65
CA PHE A 121 -3.14 -6.95 15.85
C PHE A 121 -2.79 -6.13 14.61
N PRO A 122 -1.62 -6.33 13.94
CA PRO A 122 -1.33 -5.62 12.70
C PRO A 122 -2.36 -5.84 11.59
N LEU A 123 -2.91 -7.06 11.47
CA LEU A 123 -3.95 -7.36 10.48
C LEU A 123 -5.25 -6.62 10.81
N LEU A 124 -5.63 -6.56 12.09
CA LEU A 124 -6.80 -5.81 12.55
C LEU A 124 -6.65 -4.30 12.38
N GLU A 125 -5.46 -3.76 12.65
CA GLU A 125 -5.13 -2.35 12.40
C GLU A 125 -5.31 -2.03 10.91
N CYS A 126 -4.74 -2.87 10.03
CA CYS A 126 -4.93 -2.76 8.59
C CYS A 126 -6.41 -2.80 8.17
N PHE A 127 -7.20 -3.74 8.70
CA PHE A 127 -8.65 -3.76 8.44
C PHE A 127 -9.35 -2.51 8.94
N THR A 128 -8.90 -1.92 10.05
CA THR A 128 -9.50 -0.72 10.61
C THR A 128 -9.30 0.47 9.69
N SER A 129 -8.08 0.69 9.16
CA SER A 129 -7.81 1.75 8.17
C SER A 129 -8.65 1.57 6.91
N ILE A 130 -8.73 0.34 6.37
CA ILE A 130 -9.56 0.05 5.19
C ILE A 130 -11.05 0.31 5.48
N ALA A 131 -11.55 -0.13 6.64
CA ALA A 131 -12.94 0.06 7.01
C ALA A 131 -13.29 1.54 7.22
N GLN A 132 -12.38 2.34 7.77
CA GLN A 132 -12.57 3.79 7.93
C GLN A 132 -12.82 4.44 6.57
N VAL A 133 -11.97 4.17 5.57
CA VAL A 133 -12.16 4.76 4.23
C VAL A 133 -13.37 4.19 3.48
N CYS A 134 -13.82 2.98 3.78
CA CYS A 134 -15.06 2.47 3.21
C CYS A 134 -16.31 3.08 3.88
N CYS A 135 -16.29 3.30 5.19
CA CYS A 135 -17.45 3.79 5.94
C CYS A 135 -17.61 5.31 5.92
N THR A 136 -16.52 6.08 5.84
CA THR A 136 -16.57 7.55 5.83
C THR A 136 -17.18 8.12 4.54
N PHE A 137 -17.26 7.31 3.47
CA PHE A 137 -17.82 7.71 2.17
C PHE A 137 -19.16 7.02 1.84
N CYS A 138 -19.84 6.44 2.84
CA CYS A 138 -21.21 5.91 2.72
C CYS A 138 -22.28 6.97 3.02
#